data_AF-A0A1F4DH88-F1
#
_entry.id   AF-A0A1F4DH88-F1
#
_cell.length_a   1.000
_cell.length_b   1.000
_cell.length_c   1.000
_cell.angle_alpha   90.00
_cell.angle_beta   90.00
_cell.angle_gamma   90.00
#
_symmetry.space_group_name_H-M   'P 1'
#
loop_
_entity.id
_entity.type
_entity.pdbx_description
1 polymer ?
#
loop_
_entity_poly.entity_id
_entity_poly.type
_entity_poly.pdbx_seq_one_letter_code
_entity_poly.pdbx_strand_id
1 'polypeptide(L)' 'MADHVPQVGAPDPELKTSPIFDEYDEISLDLELEAGICYFNNVAYPVGQYLRSGSELLHCEERGVWVRKGEIPPD' A
#
# COMPACT_ATOMS: atom_id res chain seq x y z
N MET A 1 3.70 -9.50 19.28
CA MET A 1 4.91 -8.71 18.94
C MET A 1 4.42 -7.38 18.41
N ALA A 2 5.04 -6.25 18.75
CA ALA A 2 4.70 -5.00 18.07
C ALA A 2 5.33 -5.08 16.68
N ASP A 3 4.56 -5.57 15.71
CA ASP A 3 4.97 -5.65 14.32
C ASP A 3 5.29 -4.23 13.83
N HIS A 4 6.58 -3.89 13.81
CA HIS A 4 7.06 -2.61 13.34
C HIS A 4 6.67 -2.48 11.86
N VAL A 5 5.63 -1.69 11.59
CA VAL A 5 5.22 -1.35 10.23
C VAL A 5 6.40 -0.65 9.54
N PRO A 6 6.90 -1.17 8.40
CA PRO A 6 8.04 -0.60 7.70
C PRO A 6 7.82 0.88 7.38
N GLN A 7 8.74 1.72 7.83
CA GLN A 7 8.84 3.13 7.45
C GLN A 7 9.47 3.20 6.06
N VAL A 8 8.69 3.55 5.05
CA VAL A 8 9.17 3.80 3.70
C VAL A 8 9.01 5.28 3.38
N GLY A 9 9.88 5.80 2.52
CA GLY A 9 9.76 7.17 2.02
C GLY A 9 8.57 7.32 1.07
N ALA A 10 8.47 8.49 0.43
CA ALA A 10 7.49 8.72 -0.62
C ALA A 10 7.67 7.72 -1.79
N PRO A 11 6.59 7.45 -2.55
CA PRO A 11 6.70 6.69 -3.80
C PRO A 11 7.62 7.42 -4.78
N ASP A 12 8.58 6.69 -5.35
CA ASP A 12 9.49 7.16 -6.38
C ASP A 12 8.82 7.01 -7.77
N PRO A 13 8.69 8.07 -8.57
CA PRO A 13 8.00 8.03 -9.85
C PRO A 13 8.70 7.16 -10.91
N GLU A 14 9.99 6.85 -10.75
CA GLU A 14 10.73 5.97 -11.66
C GLU A 14 10.62 4.48 -11.27
N LEU A 15 10.13 4.18 -10.07
CA LEU A 15 10.01 2.82 -9.55
C LEU A 15 8.59 2.28 -9.60
N LYS A 16 8.47 0.96 -9.71
CA LYS A 16 7.18 0.28 -9.74
C LYS A 16 6.49 0.38 -8.36
N THR A 17 5.37 1.09 -8.32
CA THR A 17 4.46 1.13 -7.17
C THR A 17 3.06 0.76 -7.64
N SER A 18 2.42 -0.18 -6.94
CA SER A 18 1.03 -0.57 -7.17
C SER A 18 0.10 0.64 -6.96
N PRO A 19 -1.06 0.68 -7.61
CA PRO A 19 -2.06 1.73 -7.40
C PRO A 19 -2.39 1.91 -5.92
N ILE A 20 -2.51 3.16 -5.48
CA ILE A 20 -2.90 3.55 -4.13
C ILE A 20 -4.29 4.18 -4.20
N PHE A 21 -5.23 3.60 -3.45
CA PHE A 21 -6.61 4.04 -3.33
C PHE A 21 -6.87 4.56 -1.91
N ASP A 22 -7.82 5.48 -1.78
CA ASP A 22 -8.37 5.86 -0.49
C ASP A 22 -9.37 4.78 -0.01
N GLU A 23 -9.60 4.68 1.30
CA GLU A 23 -10.51 3.66 1.87
C GLU A 23 -11.94 3.73 1.31
N TYR A 24 -12.32 4.89 0.79
CA TYR A 24 -13.65 5.16 0.22
C TYR A 24 -13.69 5.06 -1.31
N ASP A 25 -12.55 4.85 -1.98
CA ASP A 25 -12.54 4.66 -3.42
C ASP A 25 -13.14 3.30 -3.77
N GLU A 26 -14.15 3.30 -4.64
CA GLU A 26 -14.68 2.08 -5.21
C GLU A 26 -13.62 1.46 -6.13
N ILE A 27 -12.98 0.39 -5.66
CA ILE A 27 -11.95 -0.32 -6.42
C ILE A 27 -12.64 -1.04 -7.59
N SER A 28 -12.73 -0.38 -8.75
CA SER A 28 -13.39 -0.92 -9.95
C SER A 28 -12.93 -2.35 -10.24
N LEU A 29 -13.89 -3.26 -10.38
CA LEU A 29 -13.65 -4.69 -10.66
C LEU A 29 -12.94 -4.93 -12.01
N ASP A 30 -12.91 -3.91 -12.90
CA ASP A 30 -12.22 -3.94 -14.18
C ASP A 30 -10.69 -3.80 -14.10
N LEU A 31 -10.14 -3.48 -12.92
CA LEU A 31 -8.69 -3.56 -12.74
C LEU A 31 -8.29 -5.04 -12.68
N GLU A 32 -7.85 -5.61 -13.81
CA GLU A 32 -7.24 -6.94 -13.92
C GLU A 32 -5.91 -7.00 -13.14
N LEU A 33 -5.96 -6.88 -11.80
CA LEU A 33 -4.84 -7.23 -10.95
C LEU A 33 -4.96 -8.70 -10.56
N GLU A 34 -4.29 -9.52 -11.34
CA GLU A 34 -4.08 -10.94 -11.04
C GLU A 34 -2.97 -11.17 -10.00
N ALA A 35 -2.29 -10.10 -9.58
CA ALA A 35 -1.17 -10.17 -8.66
C ALA A 35 -1.67 -10.03 -7.21
N GLY A 36 -1.70 -11.14 -6.45
CA GLY A 36 -1.93 -11.16 -4.99
C GLY A 36 -0.74 -10.60 -4.19
N ILE A 37 -0.17 -9.48 -4.66
CA ILE A 37 1.03 -8.82 -4.15
C ILE A 37 0.97 -7.35 -4.56
N CYS A 38 1.32 -6.47 -3.61
CA CYS A 38 1.48 -5.04 -3.87
C CYS A 38 2.96 -4.69 -4.05
N TYR A 39 3.26 -3.79 -4.99
CA TYR A 39 4.61 -3.24 -5.15
C TYR A 39 4.69 -1.84 -4.53
N PHE A 40 5.78 -1.52 -3.87
CA PHE A 40 6.10 -0.15 -3.45
C PHE A 40 7.59 0.10 -3.69
N ASN A 41 7.93 1.06 -4.55
CA ASN A 41 9.31 1.35 -4.96
C ASN A 41 10.09 0.10 -5.37
N ASN A 42 9.47 -0.73 -6.22
CA ASN A 42 9.99 -2.02 -6.72
C ASN A 42 10.13 -3.13 -5.67
N VAL A 43 9.68 -2.90 -4.43
CA VAL A 43 9.64 -3.90 -3.36
C VAL A 43 8.29 -4.59 -3.34
N ALA A 44 8.32 -5.92 -3.25
CA ALA A 44 7.18 -6.81 -3.19
C ALA A 44 6.62 -6.94 -1.76
N TYR A 45 5.31 -6.74 -1.58
CA TYR A 45 4.61 -6.92 -0.31
C TYR A 45 3.43 -7.90 -0.50
N PRO A 46 3.32 -8.95 0.33
CA PRO A 46 2.18 -9.85 0.29
C PRO A 46 0.90 -9.14 0.75
N VAL A 47 -0.24 -9.66 0.30
CA VAL A 47 -1.57 -9.27 0.78
C VAL A 47 -1.65 -9.40 2.31
N GLY A 48 -2.31 -8.44 2.95
CA GLY A 48 -2.41 -8.32 4.40
C GLY A 48 -1.27 -7.52 5.03
N GLN A 49 -0.23 -7.16 4.27
CA GLN A 49 0.90 -6.42 4.80
C GLN A 49 0.62 -4.91 4.84
N TYR A 50 1.11 -4.29 5.91
CA TYR A 50 1.07 -2.85 6.11
C TYR A 50 2.44 -2.22 5.86
N LEU A 51 2.46 -0.99 5.35
CA LEU A 51 3.64 -0.13 5.32
C LEU A 51 3.25 1.32 5.65
N ARG A 52 4.20 2.11 6.15
CA ARG A 52 3.99 3.54 6.42
C ARG A 52 4.79 4.37 5.43
N SER A 53 4.10 5.15 4.61
CA SER A 53 4.69 6.12 3.67
C SER A 53 4.50 7.52 4.25
N GLY A 54 5.54 8.08 4.89
CA GLY A 54 5.41 9.35 5.61
C GLY A 54 4.45 9.24 6.82
N SER A 55 3.32 9.96 6.78
CA SER A 55 2.23 9.89 7.78
C SER A 55 1.14 8.87 7.42
N GLU A 56 1.10 8.41 6.17
CA GLU A 56 0.04 7.54 5.65
C GLU A 56 0.33 6.07 5.94
N LEU A 57 -0.68 5.34 6.43
CA LEU A 57 -0.65 3.90 6.57
C LEU A 57 -1.30 3.24 5.35
N LEU A 58 -0.52 2.45 4.60
CA LEU A 58 -1.01 1.68 3.47
C LEU A 58 -1.17 0.21 3.86
N HIS A 59 -2.26 -0.40 3.40
CA HIS A 59 -2.55 -1.82 3.54
C HIS A 59 -2.64 -2.48 2.16
N CYS A 60 -1.93 -3.59 1.98
CA CYS A 60 -2.01 -4.35 0.74
C CYS A 60 -3.24 -5.26 0.75
N GLU A 61 -4.21 -5.00 -0.12
CA GLU A 61 -5.44 -5.80 -0.24
C GLU A 61 -5.33 -6.86 -1.35
N GLU A 62 -6.23 -7.84 -1.36
CA GLU A 62 -6.19 -9.08 -2.18
C GLU A 62 -5.97 -8.88 -3.68
N ARG A 63 -6.31 -7.70 -4.20
CA ARG A 63 -6.13 -7.33 -5.61
C ARG A 63 -4.80 -6.66 -5.89
N GLY A 64 -3.78 -6.77 -5.03
CA GLY A 64 -2.46 -6.17 -5.28
C GLY A 64 -2.45 -4.65 -5.30
N VAL A 65 -3.42 -4.04 -4.64
CA VAL A 65 -3.60 -2.58 -4.51
C VAL A 65 -3.31 -2.12 -3.09
N TRP A 66 -2.76 -0.93 -2.96
CA TRP A 66 -2.60 -0.26 -1.68
C TRP A 66 -3.87 0.49 -1.32
N VAL A 67 -4.37 0.31 -0.10
CA VAL A 67 -5.47 1.09 0.44
C VAL A 67 -4.97 1.91 1.62
N ARG A 68 -5.21 3.22 1.58
CA ARG A 68 -4.93 4.13 2.70
C ARG A 68 -5.91 3.86 3.84
N LYS A 69 -5.41 3.49 5.01
CA LYS A 69 -6.21 3.18 6.22
C LYS A 69 -6.22 4.32 7.24
N GLY A 70 -5.69 5.48 6.87
CA GLY A 70 -5.64 6.68 7.70
C GLY A 70 -4.22 7.19 7.94
N GLU A 71 -4.15 8.32 8.67
CA GLU A 71 -2.91 8.97 9.09
C GLU A 71 -2.57 8.51 10.51
N ILE A 72 -1.34 8.06 10.73
CA ILE A 72 -0.86 7.86 12.10
C ILE A 72 -0.43 9.23 12.61
N PRO A 73 -0.98 9.74 13.73
CA PRO A 73 -0.54 11.01 14.27
C PRO A 73 0.97 10.97 14.53
N PRO A 74 1.72 12.02 14.16
CA PRO A 74 3.13 12.11 14.51
C PRO A 74 3.25 12.17 16.05
N ASP A 75 4.13 11.33 16.60
CA ASP A 75 4.58 11.44 18.00
C ASP A 75 5.46 12.69 18.19
#